data_AF-A0A959V0B5-F1
#
_entry.id   AF-A0A959V0B5-F1
#
_cell.length_a   1.000
_cell.length_b   1.000
_cell.length_c   1.000
_cell.angle_alpha   90.00
_cell.angle_beta   90.00
_cell.angle_gamma   90.00
#
_symmetry.space_group_name_H-M   'P 1'
#
loop_
_entity.id
_entity.type
_entity.pdbx_description
1 polymer ?
#
loop_
_entity_poly.entity_id
_entity_poly.type
_entity_poly.pdbx_seq_one_letter_code
_entity_poly.pdbx_strand_id
1 'polypeptide(L)'
;VKFDLTPHGFHAMVLGDAGEDWFIDPLVQGNAVQHQVYFKKDFTKQVPGGFSFCSYEQENDIAAAQKLTRQWMAQRAAERVGDCQLRTYRLALACTGEYANYHGSNTGNNDKSFALAAMATTMNRVNGIYERDATLTMVIVPNNDLLVYLDGATDPYTNGSGSTMLGENQSTCNAVIGSANYDIGHVFSTGGGGIASLNSPCTSNKARGVTGQSNPIGDPFDIDYVAHEMGHQYGGNHTQNNNCNRAASAAVEVGSGITIMGYAGICAPDVASNSIAMFGGYSMQEMAANITIGNSSTCPVTTPLTNQPPTANAGPDRTIPSSTPFILTGTASDPNGTASLTYSWEQMDNAVATQPPQPTNTDGPAWEPLLPQNTPVRYMPNLPAVI
;
A
#
# COMPACT_ATOMS: atom_id res chain seq x y z
N VAL A 1 -11.68 -4.39 -11.80
CA VAL A 1 -11.09 -3.58 -12.89
C VAL A 1 -11.11 -2.12 -12.49
N LYS A 2 -10.01 -1.41 -12.69
CA LYS A 2 -9.87 0.04 -12.52
C LYS A 2 -9.39 0.62 -13.84
N PHE A 3 -9.96 1.73 -14.31
CA PHE A 3 -9.54 2.34 -15.57
C PHE A 3 -9.83 3.84 -15.57
N ASP A 4 -9.10 4.54 -16.43
CA ASP A 4 -9.33 5.95 -16.74
C ASP A 4 -9.05 6.24 -18.21
N LEU A 5 -9.67 7.30 -18.70
CA LEU A 5 -9.34 7.93 -19.97
C LEU A 5 -9.12 9.41 -19.69
N THR A 6 -7.87 9.84 -19.76
CA THR A 6 -7.43 11.18 -19.38
C THR A 6 -6.61 11.83 -20.50
N PRO A 7 -6.15 13.08 -20.36
CA PRO A 7 -5.15 13.66 -21.26
C PRO A 7 -3.85 12.83 -21.40
N HIS A 8 -3.52 11.96 -20.45
CA HIS A 8 -2.41 11.02 -20.57
C HIS A 8 -2.75 9.76 -21.38
N GLY A 9 -3.98 9.61 -21.84
CA GLY A 9 -4.47 8.46 -22.58
C GLY A 9 -5.29 7.52 -21.71
N PHE A 10 -5.55 6.32 -22.25
CA PHE A 10 -6.23 5.26 -21.54
C PHE A 10 -5.26 4.47 -20.65
N HIS A 11 -5.65 4.28 -19.38
CA HIS A 11 -4.98 3.37 -18.46
C HIS A 11 -6.00 2.37 -17.91
N ALA A 12 -5.57 1.12 -17.71
CA ALA A 12 -6.38 0.12 -17.03
C ALA A 12 -5.51 -0.81 -16.17
N MET A 13 -6.05 -1.18 -15.02
CA MET A 13 -5.55 -2.24 -14.17
C MET A 13 -6.66 -3.29 -14.00
N VAL A 14 -6.33 -4.52 -14.35
CA VAL A 14 -7.19 -5.67 -14.11
C VAL A 14 -6.49 -6.55 -13.08
N LEU A 15 -7.08 -6.59 -11.90
CA LEU A 15 -6.69 -7.55 -10.87
C LEU A 15 -7.15 -8.93 -11.32
N GLY A 16 -6.18 -9.80 -11.58
CA GLY A 16 -6.39 -11.17 -12.00
C GLY A 16 -6.34 -12.12 -10.81
N ASP A 17 -6.85 -13.33 -11.01
CA ASP A 17 -6.65 -14.39 -10.04
C ASP A 17 -5.18 -14.82 -10.04
N ALA A 18 -4.70 -15.30 -8.90
CA ALA A 18 -3.37 -15.86 -8.73
C ALA A 18 -2.16 -14.95 -9.10
N GLY A 19 -2.30 -13.62 -9.01
CA GLY A 19 -1.22 -12.70 -9.36
C GLY A 19 -1.05 -12.47 -10.87
N GLU A 20 -2.03 -12.88 -11.68
CA GLU A 20 -2.11 -12.59 -13.12
C GLU A 20 -2.65 -11.18 -13.39
N ASP A 21 -2.25 -10.21 -12.57
CA ASP A 21 -2.60 -8.81 -12.74
C ASP A 21 -2.00 -8.27 -14.04
N TRP A 22 -2.81 -7.61 -14.86
CA TRP A 22 -2.36 -7.05 -16.12
C TRP A 22 -2.85 -5.62 -16.32
N PHE A 23 -2.04 -4.89 -17.08
CA PHE A 23 -2.09 -3.45 -17.20
C PHE A 23 -2.19 -3.05 -18.66
N ILE A 24 -2.90 -1.96 -18.90
CA ILE A 24 -2.86 -1.21 -20.16
C ILE A 24 -2.35 0.17 -19.83
N ASP A 25 -1.24 0.57 -20.45
CA ASP A 25 -0.68 1.91 -20.31
C ASP A 25 -0.28 2.47 -21.68
N PRO A 26 -0.18 3.80 -21.82
CA PRO A 26 0.53 4.43 -22.92
C PRO A 26 1.94 3.85 -23.06
N LEU A 27 2.36 3.59 -24.31
CA LEU A 27 3.68 3.06 -24.62
C LEU A 27 4.79 4.06 -24.28
N VAL A 28 4.52 5.36 -24.46
CA VAL A 28 5.45 6.46 -24.18
C VAL A 28 4.68 7.60 -23.52
N GLN A 29 5.29 8.25 -22.53
CA GLN A 29 4.73 9.44 -21.89
C GLN A 29 4.38 10.51 -22.94
N GLY A 30 3.16 11.05 -22.84
CA GLY A 30 2.66 12.06 -23.79
C GLY A 30 2.10 11.49 -25.10
N ASN A 31 2.14 10.18 -25.33
CA ASN A 31 1.50 9.53 -26.48
C ASN A 31 0.19 8.84 -26.04
N ALA A 32 -0.94 9.51 -26.26
CA ALA A 32 -2.25 8.97 -25.92
C ALA A 32 -2.83 7.95 -26.93
N VAL A 33 -2.08 7.59 -27.98
CA VAL A 33 -2.57 6.77 -29.11
C VAL A 33 -2.05 5.34 -29.07
N GLN A 34 -0.77 5.15 -28.71
CA GLN A 34 -0.16 3.83 -28.67
C GLN A 34 -0.14 3.30 -27.24
N HIS A 35 -0.70 2.11 -27.06
CA HIS A 35 -0.77 1.44 -25.76
C HIS A 35 0.03 0.13 -25.77
N GLN A 36 0.56 -0.21 -24.61
CA GLN A 36 1.13 -1.51 -24.31
C GLN A 36 0.20 -2.26 -23.36
N VAL A 37 0.18 -3.59 -23.50
CA VAL A 37 -0.53 -4.49 -22.59
C VAL A 37 0.50 -5.46 -22.04
N TYR A 38 0.56 -5.58 -20.72
CA TYR A 38 1.58 -6.40 -20.07
C TYR A 38 1.06 -6.96 -18.75
N PHE A 39 1.56 -8.15 -18.37
CA PHE A 39 1.37 -8.66 -17.01
C PHE A 39 2.36 -8.00 -16.07
N LYS A 40 1.92 -7.72 -14.84
CA LYS A 40 2.77 -7.14 -13.79
C LYS A 40 4.04 -7.95 -13.56
N LYS A 41 3.89 -9.28 -13.49
CA LYS A 41 5.00 -10.22 -13.27
C LYS A 41 6.08 -10.17 -14.34
N ASP A 42 5.75 -9.68 -15.55
CA ASP A 42 6.67 -9.58 -16.68
C ASP A 42 7.26 -8.15 -16.84
N PHE A 43 6.83 -7.20 -16.00
CA PHE A 43 7.32 -5.81 -16.02
C PHE A 43 8.59 -5.66 -15.16
N THR A 44 9.71 -5.27 -15.79
CA THR A 44 11.05 -5.34 -15.18
C THR A 44 11.67 -3.99 -14.80
N LYS A 45 10.87 -2.92 -14.77
CA LYS A 45 11.40 -1.59 -14.43
C LYS A 45 11.76 -1.55 -12.94
N GLN A 46 13.03 -1.32 -12.66
CA GLN A 46 13.57 -1.17 -11.32
C GLN A 46 13.09 0.15 -10.72
N VAL A 47 12.94 0.21 -9.39
CA VAL A 47 12.89 1.47 -8.65
C VAL A 47 14.08 2.34 -9.10
N PRO A 48 13.85 3.49 -9.77
CA PRO A 48 14.94 4.36 -10.17
C PRO A 48 15.70 4.87 -8.94
N GLY A 49 17.02 5.03 -9.04
CA GLY A 49 17.81 5.65 -7.97
C GLY A 49 17.26 7.04 -7.62
N GLY A 50 17.03 7.32 -6.34
CA GLY A 50 16.42 8.57 -5.90
C GLY A 50 15.66 8.50 -4.57
N PHE A 51 15.38 7.30 -4.07
CA PHE A 51 14.86 7.09 -2.72
C PHE A 51 15.87 6.33 -1.88
N SER A 52 16.13 6.84 -0.68
CA SER A 52 17.06 6.22 0.27
C SER A 52 16.39 5.82 1.58
N PHE A 53 15.10 6.16 1.79
CA PHE A 53 14.35 5.86 3.01
C PHE A 53 12.84 6.15 2.86
N CYS A 54 11.99 5.25 3.37
CA CYS A 54 10.64 5.56 3.85
C CYS A 54 10.72 5.85 5.36
N SER A 55 9.76 6.61 5.91
CA SER A 55 9.56 6.74 7.36
C SER A 55 8.09 6.97 7.70
N TYR A 56 7.74 6.94 8.97
CA TYR A 56 6.43 7.41 9.43
C TYR A 56 6.58 8.18 10.74
N GLU A 57 5.64 9.09 11.00
CA GLU A 57 5.51 9.74 12.31
C GLU A 57 4.53 8.98 13.19
N GLN A 58 5.03 8.54 14.34
CA GLN A 58 4.22 7.89 15.37
C GLN A 58 3.41 8.92 16.13
N GLU A 59 2.15 9.06 15.73
CA GLU A 59 1.16 9.85 16.47
C GLU A 59 0.54 9.06 17.63
N ASN A 60 0.56 7.72 17.54
CA ASN A 60 0.03 6.81 18.55
C ASN A 60 1.17 6.03 19.22
N ASP A 61 1.04 5.80 20.54
CA ASP A 61 1.85 4.84 21.28
C ASP A 61 1.77 3.47 20.57
N ILE A 62 2.91 2.93 20.11
CA ILE A 62 3.01 1.61 19.48
C ILE A 62 2.27 0.57 20.33
N ALA A 63 2.38 0.65 21.66
CA ALA A 63 1.69 -0.25 22.56
C ALA A 63 0.16 -0.11 22.48
N ALA A 64 -0.35 1.10 22.27
CA ALA A 64 -1.77 1.38 22.07
C ALA A 64 -2.27 0.85 20.71
N ALA A 65 -1.53 1.09 19.62
CA ALA A 65 -1.86 0.55 18.30
C ALA A 65 -1.90 -0.98 18.32
N GLN A 66 -0.88 -1.62 18.91
CA GLN A 66 -0.88 -3.07 19.09
C GLN A 66 -2.03 -3.57 19.97
N LYS A 67 -2.35 -2.84 21.04
CA LYS A 67 -3.47 -3.19 21.92
C LYS A 67 -4.77 -3.17 21.14
N LEU A 68 -4.96 -2.19 20.26
CA LEU A 68 -6.13 -2.10 19.38
C LEU A 68 -6.19 -3.32 18.45
N THR A 69 -5.10 -3.68 17.78
CA THR A 69 -5.05 -4.86 16.89
C THR A 69 -5.37 -6.14 17.66
N ARG A 70 -4.78 -6.35 18.85
CA ARG A 70 -5.10 -7.50 19.71
C ARG A 70 -6.56 -7.53 20.18
N GLN A 71 -7.12 -6.37 20.52
CA GLN A 71 -8.53 -6.25 20.91
C GLN A 71 -9.46 -6.58 19.74
N TRP A 72 -9.15 -6.08 18.54
CA TRP A 72 -9.87 -6.38 17.31
C TRP A 72 -9.86 -7.88 17.01
N MET A 73 -8.67 -8.51 17.03
CA MET A 73 -8.50 -9.96 16.84
C MET A 73 -9.32 -10.78 17.83
N ALA A 74 -9.33 -10.38 19.11
CA ALA A 74 -10.08 -11.07 20.16
C ALA A 74 -11.60 -10.95 19.99
N GLN A 75 -12.09 -9.83 19.46
CA GLN A 75 -13.52 -9.58 19.25
C GLN A 75 -14.08 -10.30 18.02
N ARG A 76 -13.25 -10.49 16.99
CA ARG A 76 -13.72 -10.99 15.68
C ARG A 76 -13.59 -12.50 15.46
N ALA A 77 -12.99 -13.22 16.42
CA ALA A 77 -12.98 -14.68 16.61
C ALA A 77 -12.79 -15.60 15.38
N ALA A 78 -13.70 -15.56 14.40
CA ALA A 78 -13.69 -16.31 13.14
C ALA A 78 -13.28 -15.50 11.91
N GLU A 79 -13.41 -14.17 11.93
CA GLU A 79 -12.98 -13.29 10.84
C GLU A 79 -11.49 -12.98 10.99
N ARG A 80 -10.70 -13.26 9.94
CA ARG A 80 -9.26 -12.98 9.95
C ARG A 80 -8.94 -11.51 9.62
N VAL A 81 -9.72 -10.89 8.73
CA VAL A 81 -9.66 -9.48 8.27
C VAL A 81 -11.06 -9.07 7.76
N GLY A 82 -11.46 -7.81 7.96
CA GLY A 82 -12.66 -7.21 7.35
C GLY A 82 -13.95 -7.35 8.15
N ASP A 83 -15.03 -6.73 7.67
CA ASP A 83 -16.37 -6.74 8.29
C ASP A 83 -17.52 -6.63 7.28
N CYS A 84 -17.25 -6.95 6.01
CA CYS A 84 -18.17 -6.82 4.88
C CYS A 84 -18.72 -5.39 4.67
N GLN A 85 -18.00 -4.35 5.14
CA GLN A 85 -18.34 -2.96 4.88
C GLN A 85 -17.25 -2.29 4.03
N LEU A 86 -17.62 -1.80 2.86
CA LEU A 86 -16.77 -0.92 2.06
C LEU A 86 -16.77 0.48 2.66
N ARG A 87 -15.59 0.98 3.00
CA ARG A 87 -15.39 2.33 3.55
C ARG A 87 -14.94 3.28 2.45
N THR A 88 -15.70 4.34 2.22
CA THR A 88 -15.35 5.40 1.28
C THR A 88 -14.84 6.61 2.05
N TYR A 89 -13.60 7.00 1.80
CA TYR A 89 -12.94 8.17 2.38
C TYR A 89 -12.82 9.29 1.35
N ARG A 90 -13.04 10.53 1.78
CA ARG A 90 -12.79 11.73 0.95
C ARG A 90 -11.31 12.11 1.03
N LEU A 91 -10.63 12.11 -0.11
CA LEU A 91 -9.20 12.41 -0.24
C LEU A 91 -8.97 13.83 -0.74
N ALA A 92 -8.22 14.63 0.03
CA ALA A 92 -7.61 15.88 -0.44
C ALA A 92 -6.18 15.59 -0.91
N LEU A 93 -5.95 15.56 -2.22
CA LEU A 93 -4.69 15.17 -2.83
C LEU A 93 -3.99 16.39 -3.45
N ALA A 94 -2.91 16.84 -2.83
CA ALA A 94 -2.12 17.96 -3.29
C ALA A 94 -0.92 17.50 -4.13
N CYS A 95 -0.33 18.42 -4.90
CA CYS A 95 1.01 18.21 -5.42
C CYS A 95 1.84 19.49 -5.49
N THR A 96 3.15 19.33 -5.41
CA THR A 96 4.11 20.41 -5.63
C THR A 96 4.11 20.87 -7.09
N GLY A 97 4.63 22.07 -7.33
CA GLY A 97 4.87 22.61 -8.65
C GLY A 97 5.81 21.76 -9.47
N GLU A 98 6.83 21.14 -8.87
CA GLU A 98 7.73 20.23 -9.57
C GLU A 98 7.02 18.96 -10.05
N TYR A 99 6.14 18.39 -9.23
CA TYR A 99 5.32 17.24 -9.66
C TYR A 99 4.41 17.62 -10.82
N ALA A 100 3.71 18.75 -10.71
CA ALA A 100 2.83 19.21 -11.79
C ALA A 100 3.62 19.43 -13.10
N ASN A 101 4.78 20.08 -13.02
CA ASN A 101 5.67 20.31 -14.16
C ASN A 101 6.21 19.00 -14.77
N TYR A 102 6.52 17.99 -13.95
CA TYR A 102 6.93 16.66 -14.45
C TYR A 102 5.88 16.03 -15.37
N HIS A 103 4.61 16.16 -15.00
CA HIS A 103 3.50 15.64 -15.80
C HIS A 103 3.11 16.55 -16.98
N GLY A 104 3.77 17.70 -17.16
CA GLY A 104 3.51 18.64 -18.26
C GLY A 104 2.49 19.73 -17.94
N SER A 105 1.96 19.77 -16.71
CA SER A 105 1.17 20.91 -16.23
C SER A 105 2.12 22.08 -15.99
N ASN A 106 1.79 23.29 -16.44
CA ASN A 106 2.71 24.42 -16.32
C ASN A 106 1.99 25.76 -16.22
N THR A 107 2.69 26.77 -15.72
CA THR A 107 2.15 28.13 -15.57
C THR A 107 1.89 28.83 -16.90
N GLY A 108 2.56 28.44 -17.98
CA GLY A 108 2.46 29.10 -19.29
C GLY A 108 1.06 29.05 -19.90
N ASN A 109 0.32 27.97 -19.63
CA ASN A 109 -1.08 27.82 -20.03
C ASN A 109 -2.04 27.67 -18.84
N ASN A 110 -1.55 27.73 -17.60
CA ASN A 110 -2.29 27.49 -16.36
C ASN A 110 -3.11 26.19 -16.39
N ASP A 111 -2.57 25.16 -17.07
CA ASP A 111 -3.24 23.89 -17.24
C ASP A 111 -2.79 22.90 -16.16
N LYS A 112 -3.73 22.50 -15.32
CA LYS A 112 -3.56 21.52 -14.23
C LYS A 112 -3.98 20.11 -14.62
N SER A 113 -4.53 19.94 -15.83
CA SER A 113 -5.21 18.71 -16.24
C SER A 113 -4.29 17.49 -16.29
N PHE A 114 -3.02 17.68 -16.64
CA PHE A 114 -2.06 16.57 -16.68
C PHE A 114 -1.67 16.07 -15.29
N ALA A 115 -1.47 16.96 -14.32
CA ALA A 115 -1.19 16.56 -12.94
C ALA A 115 -2.41 15.84 -12.32
N LEU A 116 -3.61 16.37 -12.55
CA LEU A 116 -4.86 15.74 -12.10
C LEU A 116 -5.08 14.37 -12.78
N ALA A 117 -4.71 14.24 -14.06
CA ALA A 117 -4.77 12.98 -14.78
C ALA A 117 -3.84 11.93 -14.17
N ALA A 118 -2.58 12.29 -13.90
CA ALA A 118 -1.62 11.39 -13.26
C ALA A 118 -2.07 10.96 -11.86
N MET A 119 -2.54 11.91 -11.05
CA MET A 119 -3.13 11.63 -9.74
C MET A 119 -4.30 10.63 -9.82
N ALA A 120 -5.19 10.81 -10.80
CA ALA A 120 -6.33 9.91 -10.98
C ALA A 120 -5.88 8.48 -11.36
N THR A 121 -4.89 8.35 -12.26
CA THR A 121 -4.29 7.06 -12.63
C THR A 121 -3.64 6.38 -11.43
N THR A 122 -2.84 7.10 -10.64
CA THR A 122 -2.24 6.58 -9.40
C THR A 122 -3.32 6.09 -8.44
N MET A 123 -4.34 6.92 -8.16
CA MET A 123 -5.39 6.55 -7.22
C MET A 123 -6.27 5.41 -7.71
N ASN A 124 -6.43 5.23 -9.02
CA ASN A 124 -7.11 4.04 -9.57
C ASN A 124 -6.36 2.76 -9.23
N ARG A 125 -5.03 2.75 -9.35
CA ARG A 125 -4.17 1.60 -9.03
C ARG A 125 -4.17 1.33 -7.53
N VAL A 126 -3.92 2.35 -6.73
CA VAL A 126 -3.96 2.29 -5.26
C VAL A 126 -5.32 1.78 -4.78
N ASN A 127 -6.44 2.39 -5.19
CA ASN A 127 -7.77 1.96 -4.77
C ASN A 127 -8.09 0.52 -5.15
N GLY A 128 -7.56 -0.01 -6.27
CA GLY A 128 -7.77 -1.42 -6.61
C GLY A 128 -7.21 -2.37 -5.54
N ILE A 129 -6.02 -2.08 -5.02
CA ILE A 129 -5.40 -2.88 -3.96
C ILE A 129 -6.11 -2.68 -2.62
N TYR A 130 -6.42 -1.44 -2.26
CA TYR A 130 -7.10 -1.14 -0.99
C TYR A 130 -8.53 -1.69 -0.93
N GLU A 131 -9.25 -1.72 -2.06
CA GLU A 131 -10.56 -2.36 -2.12
C GLU A 131 -10.44 -3.87 -1.91
N ARG A 132 -9.40 -4.51 -2.48
CA ARG A 132 -9.14 -5.95 -2.36
C ARG A 132 -8.69 -6.34 -0.94
N ASP A 133 -7.73 -5.63 -0.38
CA ASP A 133 -7.00 -6.05 0.82
C ASP A 133 -7.49 -5.38 2.11
N ALA A 134 -8.09 -4.19 2.02
CA ALA A 134 -8.49 -3.38 3.18
C ALA A 134 -9.99 -3.01 3.19
N THR A 135 -10.75 -3.40 2.16
CA THR A 135 -12.18 -3.06 2.01
C THR A 135 -12.43 -1.55 2.12
N LEU A 136 -11.56 -0.74 1.52
CA LEU A 136 -11.69 0.72 1.52
C LEU A 136 -11.33 1.33 0.16
N THR A 137 -11.89 2.51 -0.10
CA THR A 137 -11.66 3.28 -1.32
C THR A 137 -11.59 4.77 -1.01
N MET A 138 -10.78 5.49 -1.77
CA MET A 138 -10.54 6.92 -1.61
C MET A 138 -11.07 7.68 -2.83
N VAL A 139 -11.91 8.68 -2.58
CA VAL A 139 -12.50 9.52 -3.62
C VAL A 139 -11.95 10.93 -3.48
N ILE A 140 -11.29 11.42 -4.53
CA ILE A 140 -10.77 12.79 -4.57
C ILE A 140 -11.93 13.79 -4.40
N VAL A 141 -11.74 14.74 -3.50
CA VAL A 141 -12.76 15.75 -3.16
C VAL A 141 -13.02 16.74 -4.31
N PRO A 142 -14.20 17.38 -4.33
CA PRO A 142 -14.41 18.58 -5.15
C PRO A 142 -13.37 19.67 -4.83
N ASN A 143 -13.08 20.52 -5.82
CA ASN A 143 -12.10 21.62 -5.73
C ASN A 143 -10.65 21.17 -5.47
N ASN A 144 -10.32 19.89 -5.71
CA ASN A 144 -8.96 19.38 -5.55
C ASN A 144 -7.96 20.03 -6.52
N ASP A 145 -8.42 20.59 -7.63
CA ASP A 145 -7.60 21.39 -8.55
C ASP A 145 -6.97 22.62 -7.87
N LEU A 146 -7.54 23.10 -6.75
CA LEU A 146 -6.94 24.16 -5.94
C LEU A 146 -5.67 23.71 -5.19
N LEU A 147 -5.50 22.40 -4.97
CA LEU A 147 -4.32 21.80 -4.34
C LEU A 147 -3.22 21.40 -5.34
N VAL A 148 -3.44 21.63 -6.64
CA VAL A 148 -2.44 21.44 -7.69
C VAL A 148 -1.73 22.76 -7.94
N TYR A 149 -0.46 22.83 -7.54
CA TYR A 149 0.39 23.98 -7.74
C TYR A 149 1.21 23.80 -9.02
N LEU A 150 1.44 24.88 -9.77
CA LEU A 150 2.12 24.83 -11.08
C LEU A 150 3.55 25.41 -11.05
N ASP A 151 3.91 26.08 -9.97
CA ASP A 151 5.19 26.77 -9.81
C ASP A 151 5.81 26.41 -8.46
N GLY A 152 6.92 25.67 -8.51
CA GLY A 152 7.64 25.24 -7.30
C GLY A 152 8.26 26.40 -6.51
N ALA A 153 8.38 27.59 -7.11
CA ALA A 153 8.88 28.76 -6.40
C ALA A 153 7.81 29.45 -5.52
N THR A 154 6.52 29.19 -5.80
CA THR A 154 5.39 29.86 -5.14
C THR A 154 4.41 28.91 -4.48
N ASP A 155 4.59 27.60 -4.64
CA ASP A 155 3.82 26.61 -3.92
C ASP A 155 4.12 26.62 -2.41
N PRO A 156 3.24 26.04 -1.56
CA PRO A 156 3.43 26.06 -0.11
C PRO A 156 4.33 24.92 0.39
N TYR A 157 5.09 24.25 -0.48
CA TYR A 157 5.75 22.98 -0.17
C TYR A 157 7.26 23.04 -0.30
N THR A 158 7.94 22.46 0.68
CA THR A 158 9.37 22.20 0.61
C THR A 158 9.61 20.87 -0.10
N ASN A 159 9.52 20.84 -1.44
CA ASN A 159 9.56 19.64 -2.30
C ASN A 159 10.70 18.64 -1.99
N GLY A 160 11.82 19.09 -1.42
CA GLY A 160 12.95 18.24 -1.04
C GLY A 160 12.90 17.64 0.39
N SER A 161 11.91 17.97 1.21
CA SER A 161 11.84 17.60 2.63
C SER A 161 10.47 17.02 2.99
N GLY A 162 10.35 15.68 2.98
CA GLY A 162 9.11 15.00 3.35
C GLY A 162 8.63 15.34 4.75
N SER A 163 9.54 15.41 5.73
CA SER A 163 9.19 15.74 7.12
C SER A 163 8.62 17.15 7.27
N THR A 164 9.14 18.13 6.52
CA THR A 164 8.56 19.48 6.49
C THR A 164 7.19 19.46 5.80
N MET A 165 7.07 18.75 4.68
CA MET A 165 5.84 18.66 3.89
C MET A 165 4.66 18.05 4.65
N LEU A 166 4.89 17.22 5.69
CA LEU A 166 3.80 16.73 6.55
C LEU A 166 2.98 17.88 7.15
N GLY A 167 3.65 18.86 7.76
CA GLY A 167 3.01 20.00 8.41
C GLY A 167 2.45 21.01 7.40
N GLU A 168 3.18 21.23 6.31
CA GLU A 168 2.74 22.08 5.20
C GLU A 168 1.45 21.52 4.59
N ASN A 169 1.40 20.23 4.28
CA ASN A 169 0.23 19.62 3.66
C ASN A 169 -1.00 19.65 4.56
N GLN A 170 -0.82 19.39 5.86
CA GLN A 170 -1.90 19.51 6.82
C GLN A 170 -2.48 20.94 6.88
N SER A 171 -1.60 21.95 6.85
CA SER A 171 -2.00 23.36 6.87
C SER A 171 -2.69 23.77 5.56
N THR A 172 -2.12 23.38 4.43
CA THR A 172 -2.63 23.66 3.08
C THR A 172 -4.00 23.03 2.85
N CYS A 173 -4.16 21.73 3.12
CA CYS A 173 -5.46 21.06 2.96
C CYS A 173 -6.53 21.69 3.86
N ASN A 174 -6.19 22.05 5.11
CA ASN A 174 -7.12 22.72 6.02
C ASN A 174 -7.53 24.11 5.53
N ALA A 175 -6.59 24.89 4.99
CA ALA A 175 -6.86 26.24 4.52
C ALA A 175 -7.64 26.28 3.21
N VAL A 176 -7.32 25.38 2.27
CA VAL A 176 -7.86 25.41 0.90
C VAL A 176 -9.16 24.62 0.79
N ILE A 177 -9.19 23.38 1.29
CA ILE A 177 -10.36 22.50 1.19
C ILE A 177 -11.28 22.65 2.41
N GLY A 178 -10.71 22.96 3.58
CA GLY A 178 -11.44 23.00 4.85
C GLY A 178 -11.46 21.64 5.52
N SER A 179 -11.10 21.58 6.80
CA SER A 179 -10.94 20.33 7.56
C SER A 179 -12.20 19.46 7.60
N ALA A 180 -13.41 20.02 7.50
CA ALA A 180 -14.64 19.23 7.47
C ALA A 180 -14.90 18.52 6.12
N ASN A 181 -14.21 18.93 5.05
CA ASN A 181 -14.53 18.55 3.68
C ASN A 181 -13.71 17.37 3.15
N TYR A 182 -12.77 16.86 3.95
CA TYR A 182 -11.96 15.69 3.60
C TYR A 182 -11.67 14.83 4.83
N ASP A 183 -11.34 13.57 4.61
CA ASP A 183 -11.16 12.52 5.63
C ASP A 183 -9.70 12.09 5.76
N ILE A 184 -8.98 12.13 4.64
CA ILE A 184 -7.54 11.88 4.49
C ILE A 184 -6.97 12.90 3.51
N GLY A 185 -5.74 13.35 3.74
CA GLY A 185 -4.99 14.16 2.78
C GLY A 185 -3.59 13.64 2.57
N HIS A 186 -3.04 13.92 1.39
CA HIS A 186 -1.72 13.47 0.97
C HIS A 186 -1.14 14.44 -0.05
N VAL A 187 0.18 14.56 -0.15
CA VAL A 187 0.84 15.39 -1.18
C VAL A 187 1.81 14.56 -2.00
N PHE A 188 1.78 14.77 -3.32
CA PHE A 188 2.77 14.23 -4.26
C PHE A 188 3.84 15.27 -4.62
N SER A 189 5.08 14.83 -4.62
CA SER A 189 6.26 15.66 -4.89
C SER A 189 7.24 14.93 -5.81
N THR A 190 8.30 15.61 -6.24
CA THR A 190 9.42 14.99 -7.00
C THR A 190 10.62 14.65 -6.13
N GLY A 191 10.52 14.90 -4.82
CA GLY A 191 11.58 14.68 -3.84
C GLY A 191 11.05 14.55 -2.42
N GLY A 192 11.94 14.44 -1.45
CA GLY A 192 11.57 14.35 -0.03
C GLY A 192 11.22 12.94 0.46
N GLY A 193 11.15 11.96 -0.43
CA GLY A 193 10.88 10.56 -0.10
C GLY A 193 9.43 10.34 0.35
N GLY A 194 9.24 9.39 1.24
CA GLY A 194 7.95 8.89 1.67
C GLY A 194 7.87 9.03 3.19
N ILE A 195 6.84 9.75 3.64
CA ILE A 195 6.55 9.86 5.06
C ILE A 195 5.08 10.12 5.32
N ALA A 196 4.53 9.46 6.33
CA ALA A 196 3.15 9.66 6.75
C ALA A 196 2.95 9.55 8.27
N SER A 197 1.92 10.21 8.78
CA SER A 197 1.44 10.02 10.15
C SER A 197 0.64 8.73 10.26
N LEU A 198 1.04 7.85 11.18
CA LEU A 198 0.39 6.56 11.42
C LEU A 198 -1.02 6.75 12.00
N ASN A 199 -2.02 6.00 11.50
CA ASN A 199 -3.42 6.05 11.95
C ASN A 199 -4.05 7.46 11.91
N SER A 200 -3.75 8.21 10.86
CA SER A 200 -4.07 9.64 10.76
C SER A 200 -5.45 10.01 10.19
N PRO A 201 -6.11 9.23 9.30
CA PRO A 201 -7.42 9.60 8.77
C PRO A 201 -8.44 9.87 9.89
N CYS A 202 -9.35 10.80 9.61
CA CYS A 202 -10.35 11.30 10.56
C CYS A 202 -9.80 12.03 11.81
N THR A 203 -8.48 12.25 11.94
CA THR A 203 -7.88 13.00 13.06
C THR A 203 -7.57 14.46 12.71
N SER A 204 -6.92 15.20 13.62
CA SER A 204 -6.34 16.52 13.34
C SER A 204 -5.13 16.49 12.39
N ASN A 205 -4.53 15.30 12.20
CA ASN A 205 -3.30 15.06 11.46
C ASN A 205 -3.56 14.28 10.16
N LYS A 206 -4.83 14.21 9.74
CA LYS A 206 -5.31 13.42 8.61
C LYS A 206 -4.74 13.77 7.24
N ALA A 207 -4.10 14.94 7.08
CA ALA A 207 -3.41 15.34 5.86
C ALA A 207 -1.88 15.27 5.95
N ARG A 208 -1.33 14.70 7.03
CA ARG A 208 0.11 14.49 7.19
C ARG A 208 0.55 13.21 6.46
N GLY A 209 0.62 13.28 5.14
CA GLY A 209 1.10 12.20 4.28
C GLY A 209 1.77 12.77 3.03
N VAL A 210 2.93 12.21 2.67
CA VAL A 210 3.78 12.69 1.59
C VAL A 210 4.35 11.50 0.83
N THR A 211 4.28 11.55 -0.50
CA THR A 211 5.01 10.65 -1.39
C THR A 211 5.76 11.45 -2.44
N GLY A 212 7.07 11.25 -2.51
CA GLY A 212 7.95 11.98 -3.41
C GLY A 212 8.97 11.11 -4.10
N GLN A 213 9.02 11.19 -5.44
CA GLN A 213 9.99 10.48 -6.25
C GLN A 213 10.37 11.30 -7.49
N SER A 214 11.63 11.24 -7.91
CA SER A 214 12.14 12.00 -9.07
C SER A 214 11.44 11.63 -10.39
N ASN A 215 10.91 10.41 -10.48
CA ASN A 215 10.12 9.90 -11.60
C ASN A 215 8.78 9.36 -11.07
N PRO A 216 7.80 10.24 -10.75
CA PRO A 216 6.59 9.84 -10.06
C PRO A 216 5.55 9.23 -11.02
N ILE A 217 5.90 8.10 -11.65
CA ILE A 217 5.07 7.39 -12.62
C ILE A 217 5.20 5.88 -12.49
N GLY A 218 4.11 5.19 -12.81
CA GLY A 218 4.08 3.74 -12.92
C GLY A 218 4.16 3.06 -11.56
N ASP A 219 4.23 1.74 -11.58
CA ASP A 219 4.12 0.94 -10.36
C ASP A 219 5.17 1.23 -9.27
N PRO A 220 6.44 1.55 -9.59
CA PRO A 220 7.39 1.96 -8.57
C PRO A 220 6.98 3.21 -7.80
N PHE A 221 6.16 4.08 -8.39
CA PHE A 221 5.57 5.21 -7.67
C PHE A 221 4.26 4.81 -7.00
N ASP A 222 3.34 4.20 -7.75
CA ASP A 222 1.96 3.96 -7.29
C ASP A 222 1.88 2.90 -6.18
N ILE A 223 2.65 1.81 -6.30
CA ILE A 223 2.54 0.64 -5.42
C ILE A 223 3.61 0.69 -4.33
N ASP A 224 4.87 0.81 -4.73
CA ASP A 224 5.97 0.72 -3.77
C ASP A 224 5.99 1.93 -2.80
N TYR A 225 5.37 3.06 -3.19
CA TYR A 225 5.48 4.32 -2.44
C TYR A 225 4.10 4.84 -2.08
N VAL A 226 3.23 5.19 -3.03
CA VAL A 226 1.94 5.80 -2.68
C VAL A 226 1.09 4.85 -1.82
N ALA A 227 0.96 3.58 -2.23
CA ALA A 227 0.25 2.59 -1.41
C ALA A 227 0.97 2.28 -0.08
N HIS A 228 2.30 2.36 -0.02
CA HIS A 228 3.07 2.20 1.21
C HIS A 228 2.78 3.33 2.21
N GLU A 229 2.92 4.59 1.78
CA GLU A 229 2.74 5.76 2.64
C GLU A 229 1.29 5.95 3.07
N MET A 230 0.33 5.71 2.16
CA MET A 230 -1.07 5.67 2.55
C MET A 230 -1.34 4.47 3.49
N GLY A 231 -0.58 3.39 3.40
CA GLY A 231 -0.67 2.22 4.27
C GLY A 231 -0.38 2.59 5.72
N HIS A 232 0.65 3.42 5.95
CA HIS A 232 0.89 4.03 7.25
C HIS A 232 -0.28 4.89 7.73
N GLN A 233 -0.86 5.74 6.87
CA GLN A 233 -2.03 6.53 7.26
C GLN A 233 -3.16 5.63 7.76
N TYR A 234 -3.39 4.48 7.11
CA TYR A 234 -4.39 3.51 7.56
C TYR A 234 -3.94 2.57 8.68
N GLY A 235 -2.69 2.62 9.11
CA GLY A 235 -2.21 1.98 10.34
C GLY A 235 -1.22 0.82 10.14
N GLY A 236 -0.84 0.52 8.91
CA GLY A 236 0.16 -0.51 8.63
C GLY A 236 1.53 -0.09 9.16
N ASN A 237 2.21 -0.98 9.88
CA ASN A 237 3.62 -0.84 10.24
C ASN A 237 4.52 -1.55 9.22
N HIS A 238 5.78 -1.13 9.23
CA HIS A 238 6.88 -1.79 8.53
C HIS A 238 6.98 -3.29 8.89
N THR A 239 6.90 -4.17 7.88
CA THR A 239 6.86 -5.62 8.07
C THR A 239 8.23 -6.32 8.00
N GLN A 240 9.24 -5.61 7.50
CA GLN A 240 10.58 -6.14 7.26
C GLN A 240 11.30 -6.57 8.54
N ASN A 241 12.11 -7.63 8.45
CA ASN A 241 12.92 -8.11 9.57
C ASN A 241 14.37 -7.62 9.52
N ASN A 242 14.86 -7.06 8.39
CA ASN A 242 16.12 -6.34 8.36
C ASN A 242 16.12 -5.17 9.38
N ASN A 243 17.27 -4.57 9.67
CA ASN A 243 17.34 -3.52 10.69
C ASN A 243 17.05 -2.11 10.17
N CYS A 244 16.63 -1.98 8.90
CA CYS A 244 16.39 -0.70 8.26
C CYS A 244 14.96 -0.21 8.54
N ASN A 245 14.84 0.77 9.43
CA ASN A 245 13.58 1.37 9.88
C ASN A 245 12.51 0.36 10.35
N ARG A 246 12.92 -0.83 10.83
CA ARG A 246 11.99 -1.90 11.21
C ARG A 246 11.12 -1.53 12.41
N ALA A 247 9.83 -1.86 12.32
CA ALA A 247 8.95 -1.93 13.47
C ALA A 247 9.05 -3.33 14.12
N ALA A 248 9.70 -3.45 15.28
CA ALA A 248 9.91 -4.75 15.94
C ALA A 248 8.61 -5.52 16.24
N SER A 249 7.49 -4.80 16.36
CA SER A 249 6.17 -5.37 16.60
C SER A 249 5.52 -5.99 15.38
N ALA A 250 5.92 -5.59 14.18
CA ALA A 250 5.37 -6.05 12.91
C ALA A 250 6.41 -6.80 12.07
N ALA A 251 7.56 -7.17 12.65
CA ALA A 251 8.67 -7.82 11.96
C ALA A 251 8.33 -9.29 11.57
N VAL A 252 7.49 -9.46 10.55
CA VAL A 252 6.90 -10.73 10.10
C VAL A 252 7.36 -11.17 8.71
N GLU A 253 8.16 -10.37 8.01
CA GLU A 253 8.70 -10.73 6.69
C GLU A 253 10.23 -10.83 6.69
N VAL A 254 10.75 -11.80 5.94
CA VAL A 254 12.19 -12.02 5.78
C VAL A 254 12.90 -10.82 5.15
N GLY A 255 14.16 -10.59 5.54
CA GLY A 255 15.00 -9.55 4.97
C GLY A 255 14.32 -8.19 4.88
N SER A 256 14.31 -7.59 3.70
CA SER A 256 13.65 -6.31 3.41
C SER A 256 12.13 -6.40 3.37
N GLY A 257 11.52 -7.58 3.40
CA GLY A 257 10.08 -7.75 3.17
C GLY A 257 9.70 -7.45 1.72
N ILE A 258 8.69 -8.14 1.21
CA ILE A 258 8.23 -7.99 -0.18
C ILE A 258 6.79 -7.49 -0.29
N THR A 259 5.96 -7.59 0.75
CA THR A 259 4.62 -6.97 0.68
C THR A 259 4.71 -5.45 0.71
N ILE A 260 3.61 -4.76 0.41
CA ILE A 260 3.58 -3.29 0.26
C ILE A 260 4.19 -2.57 1.46
N MET A 261 4.00 -3.05 2.69
CA MET A 261 4.58 -2.43 3.90
C MET A 261 6.03 -2.82 4.19
N GLY A 262 6.65 -3.63 3.33
CA GLY A 262 8.06 -3.95 3.33
C GLY A 262 8.91 -2.88 2.62
N TYR A 263 10.21 -3.14 2.56
CA TYR A 263 11.28 -2.27 2.07
C TYR A 263 12.02 -2.90 0.87
N ALA A 264 11.33 -3.70 0.07
CA ALA A 264 11.86 -4.32 -1.14
C ALA A 264 12.63 -3.29 -2.00
N GLY A 265 13.89 -3.59 -2.33
CA GLY A 265 14.75 -2.76 -3.15
C GLY A 265 15.41 -1.59 -2.41
N ILE A 266 15.17 -1.41 -1.10
CA ILE A 266 15.70 -0.27 -0.33
C ILE A 266 16.91 -0.67 0.52
N CYS A 267 16.80 -1.75 1.31
CA CYS A 267 17.75 -2.05 2.38
C CYS A 267 18.16 -3.52 2.43
N ALA A 268 19.46 -3.79 2.55
CA ALA A 268 19.99 -5.14 2.70
C ALA A 268 19.71 -5.72 4.11
N PRO A 269 19.60 -7.06 4.26
CA PRO A 269 19.50 -8.06 3.20
C PRO A 269 18.17 -7.93 2.44
N ASP A 270 18.28 -7.76 1.13
CA ASP A 270 17.15 -7.47 0.25
C ASP A 270 16.61 -8.77 -0.36
N VAL A 271 15.29 -8.92 -0.39
CA VAL A 271 14.63 -10.14 -0.91
C VAL A 271 14.11 -9.97 -2.33
N ALA A 272 13.77 -8.74 -2.73
CA ALA A 272 13.32 -8.41 -4.08
C ALA A 272 13.52 -6.93 -4.35
N SER A 273 13.63 -6.54 -5.63
CA SER A 273 13.88 -5.15 -6.01
C SER A 273 12.65 -4.23 -5.96
N ASN A 274 11.44 -4.79 -5.87
CA ASN A 274 10.17 -4.06 -5.78
C ASN A 274 9.17 -4.89 -4.96
N SER A 275 8.15 -4.27 -4.41
CA SER A 275 7.12 -4.96 -3.65
C SER A 275 6.19 -5.74 -4.58
N ILE A 276 5.66 -6.86 -4.08
CA ILE A 276 4.46 -7.46 -4.68
C ILE A 276 3.26 -6.60 -4.31
N ALA A 277 2.32 -6.44 -5.25
CA ALA A 277 1.17 -5.55 -5.12
C ALA A 277 0.09 -6.15 -4.20
N MET A 278 0.42 -6.42 -2.93
CA MET A 278 -0.49 -6.87 -1.88
C MET A 278 -0.04 -6.39 -0.50
N PHE A 279 -1.00 -6.15 0.39
CA PHE A 279 -0.71 -6.04 1.82
C PHE A 279 -0.58 -7.44 2.44
N GLY A 280 0.45 -7.64 3.27
CA GLY A 280 0.56 -8.86 4.07
C GLY A 280 -0.56 -8.96 5.11
N GLY A 281 -0.86 -10.19 5.54
CA GLY A 281 -1.91 -10.49 6.51
C GLY A 281 -1.81 -9.68 7.80
N TYR A 282 -0.59 -9.44 8.28
CA TYR A 282 -0.37 -8.66 9.50
C TYR A 282 -0.75 -7.20 9.31
N SER A 283 -0.30 -6.57 8.22
CA SER A 283 -0.68 -5.20 7.87
C SER A 283 -2.18 -5.07 7.64
N MET A 284 -2.81 -6.06 7.01
CA MET A 284 -4.27 -6.10 6.86
C MET A 284 -5.00 -6.12 8.21
N GLN A 285 -4.49 -6.83 9.22
CA GLN A 285 -5.06 -6.82 10.58
C GLN A 285 -4.90 -5.46 11.27
N GLU A 286 -3.74 -4.83 11.14
CA GLU A 286 -3.50 -3.48 11.70
C GLU A 286 -4.42 -2.44 11.08
N MET A 287 -4.51 -2.42 9.75
CA MET A 287 -5.41 -1.52 9.04
C MET A 287 -6.88 -1.81 9.39
N ALA A 288 -7.29 -3.09 9.42
CA ALA A 288 -8.64 -3.46 9.79
C ALA A 288 -9.00 -2.98 11.20
N ALA A 289 -8.10 -3.11 12.17
CA ALA A 289 -8.31 -2.60 13.52
C ALA A 289 -8.53 -1.08 13.51
N ASN A 290 -7.69 -0.34 12.79
CA ASN A 290 -7.82 1.12 12.73
C ASN A 290 -9.10 1.60 12.03
N ILE A 291 -9.47 1.01 10.90
CA ILE A 291 -10.64 1.45 10.13
C ILE A 291 -11.98 0.96 10.70
N THR A 292 -11.99 -0.06 11.56
CA THR A 292 -13.22 -0.61 12.16
C THR A 292 -13.50 -0.09 13.55
N ILE A 293 -12.47 0.05 14.40
CA ILE A 293 -12.62 0.43 15.81
C ILE A 293 -11.63 1.53 16.26
N GLY A 294 -10.72 1.96 15.39
CA GLY A 294 -9.71 2.99 15.67
C GLY A 294 -10.10 4.38 15.18
N ASN A 295 -9.11 5.26 15.05
CA ASN A 295 -9.32 6.66 14.67
C ASN A 295 -9.99 6.78 13.30
N SER A 296 -9.54 5.97 12.35
CA SER A 296 -10.01 5.99 10.97
C SER A 296 -11.43 5.46 10.79
N SER A 297 -12.08 4.93 11.84
CA SER A 297 -13.45 4.40 11.73
C SER A 297 -14.55 5.47 11.83
N THR A 298 -14.20 6.72 12.14
CA THR A 298 -15.16 7.74 12.59
C THR A 298 -15.75 8.63 11.50
N CYS A 299 -15.09 8.73 10.33
CA CYS A 299 -15.49 9.61 9.24
C CYS A 299 -15.91 8.97 7.90
N PRO A 300 -15.61 7.69 7.57
CA PRO A 300 -15.93 7.17 6.24
C PRO A 300 -17.44 6.97 6.06
N VAL A 301 -17.89 6.99 4.81
CA VAL A 301 -19.19 6.45 4.45
C VAL A 301 -19.05 4.93 4.30
N THR A 302 -19.83 4.18 5.06
CA THR A 302 -19.86 2.71 5.00
C THR A 302 -20.96 2.20 4.09
N THR A 303 -20.62 1.28 3.20
CA THR A 303 -21.55 0.60 2.30
C THR A 303 -21.47 -0.90 2.53
N PRO A 304 -22.58 -1.57 2.90
CA PRO A 304 -22.60 -3.03 3.04
C PRO A 304 -22.27 -3.72 1.73
N LEU A 305 -21.39 -4.71 1.78
CA LEU A 305 -21.12 -5.61 0.67
C LEU A 305 -22.09 -6.80 0.70
N THR A 306 -22.42 -7.30 -0.49
CA THR A 306 -23.26 -8.50 -0.66
C THR A 306 -22.45 -9.79 -0.63
N ASN A 307 -21.16 -9.72 -0.96
CA ASN A 307 -20.24 -10.85 -0.86
C ASN A 307 -20.05 -11.24 0.61
N GLN A 308 -20.11 -12.54 0.89
CA GLN A 308 -19.89 -13.10 2.21
C GLN A 308 -18.41 -13.46 2.38
N PRO A 309 -17.88 -13.45 3.61
CA PRO A 309 -16.47 -13.75 3.84
C PRO A 309 -16.22 -15.26 3.66
N PRO A 310 -15.11 -15.66 3.03
CA PRO A 310 -14.69 -17.06 3.02
C PRO A 310 -14.21 -17.50 4.39
N THR A 311 -14.29 -18.80 4.66
CA THR A 311 -13.63 -19.44 5.80
C THR A 311 -12.35 -20.12 5.33
N ALA A 312 -11.20 -19.71 5.87
CA ALA A 312 -9.90 -20.32 5.60
C ALA A 312 -9.46 -21.24 6.76
N ASN A 313 -9.10 -22.48 6.44
CA ASN A 313 -8.67 -23.50 7.38
C ASN A 313 -7.29 -24.06 6.99
N ALA A 314 -6.30 -23.81 7.85
CA ALA A 314 -4.91 -24.23 7.66
C ALA A 314 -4.65 -25.72 8.02
N GLY A 315 -5.66 -26.42 8.55
CA GLY A 315 -5.51 -27.75 9.12
C GLY A 315 -4.97 -27.73 10.56
N PRO A 316 -4.64 -28.91 11.12
CA PRO A 316 -4.09 -29.01 12.48
C PRO A 316 -2.65 -28.52 12.55
N ASP A 317 -2.26 -28.02 13.72
CA ASP A 317 -0.87 -27.61 14.03
C ASP A 317 0.13 -28.72 13.73
N ARG A 318 1.31 -28.33 13.23
CA ARG A 318 2.39 -29.23 12.86
C ARG A 318 3.68 -28.82 13.53
N THR A 319 4.46 -29.81 13.97
CA THR A 319 5.85 -29.61 14.40
C THR A 319 6.77 -30.12 13.29
N ILE A 320 7.57 -29.22 12.71
CA ILE A 320 8.51 -29.53 11.65
C ILE A 320 9.93 -29.47 12.24
N PRO A 321 10.77 -30.51 12.08
CA PRO A 321 12.17 -30.45 12.50
C PRO A 321 12.92 -29.33 11.77
N SER A 322 13.97 -28.79 12.40
CA SER A 322 14.80 -27.76 11.77
C SER A 322 15.37 -28.24 10.43
N SER A 323 15.58 -27.29 9.51
CA SER A 323 16.15 -27.53 8.17
C SER A 323 15.40 -28.58 7.32
N THR A 324 14.11 -28.80 7.59
CA THR A 324 13.30 -29.78 6.87
C THR A 324 12.34 -29.04 5.93
N PRO A 325 12.44 -29.25 4.60
CA PRO A 325 11.43 -28.75 3.66
C PRO A 325 10.07 -29.38 3.93
N PHE A 326 9.01 -28.62 3.77
CA PHE A 326 7.65 -29.10 4.01
C PHE A 326 6.65 -28.48 3.04
N ILE A 327 5.45 -29.06 3.02
CA ILE A 327 4.33 -28.62 2.21
C ILE A 327 3.17 -28.32 3.16
N LEU A 328 2.59 -27.13 3.01
CA LEU A 328 1.34 -26.75 3.65
C LEU A 328 0.19 -26.99 2.66
N THR A 329 -0.92 -27.49 3.17
CA THR A 329 -2.14 -27.69 2.37
C THR A 329 -3.33 -27.33 3.23
N GLY A 330 -4.05 -26.31 2.79
CA GLY A 330 -5.22 -25.78 3.48
C GLY A 330 -6.50 -26.18 2.79
N THR A 331 -7.61 -25.69 3.33
CA THR A 331 -8.92 -25.75 2.71
C THR A 331 -9.63 -24.42 2.91
N ALA A 332 -10.52 -24.06 2.00
CA ALA A 332 -11.41 -22.93 2.18
C ALA A 332 -12.83 -23.28 1.73
N SER A 333 -13.81 -22.60 2.32
CA SER A 333 -15.21 -22.63 1.91
C SER A 333 -15.73 -21.22 1.80
N ASP A 334 -16.58 -20.95 0.82
CA ASP A 334 -17.18 -19.64 0.61
C ASP A 334 -18.68 -19.81 0.31
N PRO A 335 -19.58 -19.13 1.05
CA PRO A 335 -21.02 -19.14 0.75
C PRO A 335 -21.39 -18.70 -0.67
N ASN A 336 -20.57 -17.86 -1.31
CA ASN A 336 -20.74 -17.37 -2.68
C ASN A 336 -20.13 -18.31 -3.74
N GLY A 337 -19.47 -19.39 -3.32
CA GLY A 337 -18.79 -20.34 -4.20
C GLY A 337 -17.28 -20.15 -4.21
N THR A 338 -16.54 -21.22 -4.50
CA THR A 338 -15.08 -21.25 -4.31
C THR A 338 -14.26 -20.95 -5.56
N ALA A 339 -14.91 -20.66 -6.70
CA ALA A 339 -14.24 -20.56 -8.00
C ALA A 339 -13.28 -19.36 -8.10
N SER A 340 -13.53 -18.29 -7.36
CA SER A 340 -12.71 -17.07 -7.31
C SER A 340 -11.76 -17.02 -6.11
N LEU A 341 -11.65 -18.10 -5.33
CA LEU A 341 -10.77 -18.11 -4.16
C LEU A 341 -9.32 -18.31 -4.57
N THR A 342 -8.48 -17.38 -4.13
CA THR A 342 -7.03 -17.49 -4.15
C THR A 342 -6.48 -17.69 -2.75
N TYR A 343 -5.30 -18.30 -2.62
CA TYR A 343 -4.73 -18.73 -1.35
C TYR A 343 -3.33 -18.13 -1.17
N SER A 344 -3.09 -17.50 -0.02
CA SER A 344 -1.77 -17.06 0.43
C SER A 344 -1.42 -17.76 1.75
N TRP A 345 -0.12 -18.02 1.95
CA TRP A 345 0.44 -18.59 3.17
C TRP A 345 1.54 -17.66 3.65
N GLU A 346 1.39 -17.14 4.86
CA GLU A 346 2.24 -16.10 5.42
C GLU A 346 2.60 -16.45 6.86
N GLN A 347 3.84 -16.13 7.26
CA GLN A 347 4.21 -16.11 8.66
C GLN A 347 3.69 -14.84 9.30
N MET A 348 3.01 -14.99 10.43
CA MET A 348 2.26 -13.91 11.09
C MET A 348 2.75 -13.66 12.52
N ASP A 349 3.59 -14.56 13.01
CA ASP A 349 4.29 -14.46 14.29
C ASP A 349 5.44 -13.45 14.16
N ASN A 350 5.32 -12.32 14.87
CA ASN A 350 6.35 -11.30 14.85
C ASN A 350 7.50 -11.70 15.77
N ALA A 351 8.72 -11.72 15.23
CA ALA A 351 9.92 -11.89 16.02
C ALA A 351 11.14 -11.38 15.27
N VAL A 352 11.99 -10.62 15.95
CA VAL A 352 13.25 -10.13 15.38
C VAL A 352 14.27 -11.26 15.38
N ALA A 353 14.78 -11.60 14.20
CA ALA A 353 15.73 -12.69 14.04
C ALA A 353 16.92 -12.28 13.15
N THR A 354 17.91 -13.15 13.04
CA THR A 354 19.02 -12.96 12.11
C THR A 354 18.52 -13.05 10.66
N GLN A 355 18.88 -12.06 9.85
CA GLN A 355 18.53 -11.97 8.44
C GLN A 355 19.81 -11.85 7.58
N PRO A 356 19.89 -12.48 6.39
CA PRO A 356 18.89 -13.39 5.82
C PRO A 356 18.72 -14.66 6.69
N PRO A 357 17.56 -15.33 6.64
CA PRO A 357 17.27 -16.43 7.56
C PRO A 357 18.34 -17.51 7.53
N GLN A 358 18.77 -17.97 8.71
CA GLN A 358 19.76 -19.04 8.84
C GLN A 358 19.11 -20.34 9.31
N PRO A 359 19.65 -21.52 8.96
CA PRO A 359 19.13 -22.82 9.43
C PRO A 359 19.08 -22.97 10.96
N THR A 360 19.86 -22.16 11.69
CA THR A 360 19.91 -22.13 13.16
C THR A 360 18.94 -21.12 13.78
N ASN A 361 18.18 -20.37 12.98
CA ASN A 361 17.18 -19.46 13.53
C ASN A 361 16.13 -20.27 14.30
N THR A 362 15.88 -19.87 15.54
CA THR A 362 14.87 -20.48 16.41
C THR A 362 13.58 -19.66 16.45
N ASP A 363 13.57 -18.50 15.82
CA ASP A 363 12.47 -17.54 15.84
C ASP A 363 12.51 -16.66 14.58
N GLY A 364 11.43 -15.91 14.36
CA GLY A 364 11.27 -14.95 13.27
C GLY A 364 10.90 -15.56 11.92
N PRO A 365 10.63 -14.69 10.94
CA PRO A 365 10.25 -15.12 9.61
C PRO A 365 11.42 -15.80 8.91
N ALA A 366 11.10 -16.91 8.26
CA ALA A 366 12.01 -17.76 7.50
C ALA A 366 11.59 -17.90 6.02
N TRP A 367 10.35 -17.52 5.69
CA TRP A 367 9.78 -17.66 4.35
C TRP A 367 9.22 -16.34 3.84
N GLU A 368 9.45 -16.10 2.55
CA GLU A 368 8.87 -14.96 1.83
C GLU A 368 7.39 -15.22 1.52
N PRO A 369 6.50 -14.24 1.75
CA PRO A 369 5.14 -14.32 1.24
C PRO A 369 5.15 -14.34 -0.30
N LEU A 370 4.15 -14.98 -0.92
CA LEU A 370 3.95 -14.89 -2.37
C LEU A 370 2.58 -14.31 -2.65
N LEU A 371 2.41 -13.76 -3.85
CA LEU A 371 1.08 -13.43 -4.34
C LEU A 371 0.14 -14.65 -4.20
N PRO A 372 -1.14 -14.43 -3.87
CA PRO A 372 -2.12 -15.50 -3.75
C PRO A 372 -2.10 -16.40 -4.97
N GLN A 373 -2.37 -17.70 -4.82
CA GLN A 373 -2.36 -18.68 -5.89
C GLN A 373 -3.72 -19.38 -6.02
N ASN A 374 -4.02 -19.99 -7.16
CA ASN A 374 -5.24 -20.79 -7.37
C ASN A 374 -5.16 -22.20 -6.74
N THR A 375 -4.23 -22.40 -5.81
CA THR A 375 -4.01 -23.68 -5.12
C THR A 375 -3.84 -23.43 -3.63
N PRO A 376 -4.46 -24.24 -2.75
CA PRO A 376 -4.26 -24.15 -1.30
C PRO A 376 -2.90 -24.73 -0.85
N VAL A 377 -2.09 -25.23 -1.79
CA VAL A 377 -0.82 -25.90 -1.52
C VAL A 377 0.33 -24.91 -1.60
N ARG A 378 1.20 -24.90 -0.57
CA ARG A 378 2.43 -24.09 -0.55
C ARG A 378 3.64 -24.94 -0.19
N TYR A 379 4.69 -24.86 -1.00
CA TYR A 379 6.00 -25.44 -0.73
C TYR A 379 6.87 -24.46 0.06
N MET A 380 7.61 -24.97 1.05
CA MET A 380 8.55 -24.22 1.88
C MET A 380 9.93 -24.93 1.88
N PRO A 381 10.97 -24.42 1.19
CA PRO A 381 10.96 -23.25 0.30
C PRO A 381 10.11 -23.45 -0.96
N ASN A 382 9.89 -22.37 -1.71
CA ASN A 382 9.24 -22.44 -3.01
C ASN A 382 10.00 -23.39 -3.95
N LEU A 383 9.31 -24.29 -4.66
CA LEU A 383 9.94 -25.37 -5.44
C LEU A 383 10.94 -24.86 -6.50
N PRO A 384 10.68 -23.77 -7.25
CA PRO A 384 11.66 -23.16 -8.16
C PRO A 384 12.97 -22.69 -7.50
N ALA A 385 12.99 -22.49 -6.18
CA ALA A 385 14.21 -22.09 -5.47
C ALA A 385 15.12 -23.30 -5.11
N VAL A 386 14.65 -24.52 -5.34
CA VAL A 386 15.36 -25.78 -5.02
C VAL A 386 15.55 -26.71 -6.22
N ILE A 387 15.02 -26.37 -7.39
CA ILE A 387 15.24 -27.07 -8.67
C ILE A 387 16.11 -26.19 -9.58
#